data_AF-A0A7K0HRM2-F1
#
_entry.id   AF-A0A7K0HRM2-F1
#
_cell.length_a   1.000
_cell.length_b   1.000
_cell.length_c   1.000
_cell.angle_alpha   90.00
_cell.angle_beta   90.00
_cell.angle_gamma   90.00
#
_symmetry.space_group_name_H-M   'P 1'
#
loop_
_entity.id
_entity.type
_entity.pdbx_description
1 polymer ?
#
loop_
_entity_poly.entity_id
_entity_poly.type
_entity_poly.pdbx_seq_one_letter_code
_entity_poly.pdbx_strand_id
1 'polypeptide(L)'
;DIGAAEAIFTLDTIEYIDHAYLFECDESWIEALEATFAPYKEKITIVRKYVSDVDDEDNITLDTFFRDEGKFIDNLFLKMDIEGYERKALEGAVHILEHGRQIGGSVCIYHLHDDKKVIESELKKFNLKINIQPGYLYFEKEMRSAIIRFSR
;
A
#
# COMPACT_ATOMS: atom_id res chain seq x y z
N ASP A 1 -0.54 -1.55 4.97
CA ASP A 1 -0.84 -2.68 4.08
C ASP A 1 -2.10 -2.32 3.32
N ILE A 2 -1.95 -1.93 2.05
CA ILE A 2 -3.05 -1.50 1.19
C ILE A 2 -3.46 -2.69 0.34
N GLY A 3 -4.73 -3.10 0.45
CA GLY A 3 -5.22 -4.39 -0.05
C GLY A 3 -4.69 -5.51 0.83
N ALA A 4 -5.11 -5.53 2.09
CA ALA A 4 -4.48 -6.38 3.09
C ALA A 4 -4.79 -7.86 2.86
N ALA A 5 -6.03 -8.22 2.49
CA ALA A 5 -6.49 -9.61 2.41
C ALA A 5 -6.09 -10.41 3.67
N GLU A 6 -5.27 -11.45 3.53
CA GLU A 6 -4.75 -12.22 4.67
C GLU A 6 -3.64 -11.51 5.48
N ALA A 7 -3.14 -10.38 4.98
CA ALA A 7 -2.08 -9.54 5.54
C ALA A 7 -0.78 -10.29 5.90
N ILE A 8 -0.41 -11.28 5.08
CA ILE A 8 0.79 -12.09 5.28
C ILE A 8 2.07 -11.25 5.38
N PHE A 9 2.15 -10.15 4.62
CA PHE A 9 3.28 -9.22 4.68
C PHE A 9 3.37 -8.51 6.04
N THR A 10 2.22 -8.07 6.57
CA THR A 10 2.19 -7.46 7.90
C THR A 10 2.54 -8.47 8.98
N LEU A 11 2.02 -9.70 8.88
CA LEU A 11 2.34 -10.76 9.84
C LEU A 11 3.85 -11.10 9.84
N ASP A 12 4.49 -11.19 8.67
CA ASP A 12 5.92 -11.47 8.54
C ASP A 12 6.80 -10.33 9.12
N THR A 13 6.25 -9.12 9.21
CA THR A 13 6.98 -7.93 9.67
C THR A 13 6.58 -7.45 11.07
N ILE A 14 5.66 -8.14 11.75
CA ILE A 14 4.98 -7.66 12.98
C ILE A 14 5.93 -7.33 14.14
N GLU A 15 7.06 -8.03 14.23
CA GLU A 15 8.09 -7.81 15.27
C GLU A 15 8.99 -6.60 14.98
N TYR A 16 9.03 -6.13 13.73
CA TYR A 16 9.92 -5.05 13.28
C TYR A 16 9.20 -3.71 13.10
N ILE A 17 7.87 -3.70 13.19
CA ILE A 17 7.05 -2.50 13.01
C ILE A 17 6.48 -2.01 14.34
N ASP A 18 6.32 -0.69 14.42
CA ASP A 18 5.62 -0.04 15.53
C ASP A 18 4.11 -0.23 15.41
N HIS A 19 3.56 -0.07 14.20
CA HIS A 19 2.13 -0.17 13.91
C HIS A 19 1.87 -0.53 12.45
N ALA A 20 0.75 -1.22 12.17
CA ALA A 20 0.25 -1.44 10.82
C ALA A 20 -1.19 -0.94 10.66
N TYR A 21 -1.43 -0.26 9.55
CA TYR A 21 -2.76 0.05 9.06
C TYR A 21 -3.10 -0.94 7.95
N LEU A 22 -4.14 -1.74 8.16
CA LEU A 22 -4.61 -2.77 7.23
C LEU A 22 -5.85 -2.24 6.52
N PHE A 23 -5.71 -1.83 5.26
CA PHE A 23 -6.85 -1.38 4.46
C PHE A 23 -7.47 -2.59 3.77
N GLU A 24 -8.68 -2.95 4.21
CA GLU A 24 -9.44 -4.11 3.73
C GLU A 24 -10.93 -3.88 3.93
N CYS A 25 -11.76 -4.24 2.96
CA CYS A 25 -13.20 -4.01 2.97
C CYS A 25 -14.03 -5.30 2.98
N ASP A 26 -13.48 -6.42 2.49
CA ASP A 26 -14.20 -7.68 2.44
C ASP A 26 -14.42 -8.25 3.85
N GLU A 27 -15.67 -8.42 4.25
CA GLU A 27 -16.05 -8.89 5.58
C GLU A 27 -15.42 -10.25 5.93
N SER A 28 -15.24 -11.11 4.93
CA SER A 28 -14.61 -12.42 5.14
C SER A 28 -13.14 -12.30 5.54
N TRP A 29 -12.44 -11.28 5.04
CA TRP A 29 -11.08 -10.97 5.46
C TRP A 29 -11.04 -10.30 6.82
N ILE A 30 -12.01 -9.44 7.16
CA ILE A 30 -12.04 -8.75 8.46
C ILE A 30 -12.04 -9.74 9.62
N GLU A 31 -12.91 -10.76 9.60
CA GLU A 31 -12.96 -11.77 10.66
C GLU A 31 -11.60 -12.50 10.80
N ALA A 32 -11.00 -12.87 9.68
CA ALA A 32 -9.71 -13.56 9.66
C ALA A 32 -8.56 -12.67 10.17
N LEU A 33 -8.56 -11.39 9.82
CA LEU A 33 -7.59 -10.40 10.28
C LEU A 33 -7.70 -10.18 11.78
N GLU A 34 -8.92 -9.98 12.30
CA GLU A 34 -9.16 -9.83 13.74
C GLU A 34 -8.67 -11.05 14.54
N ALA A 35 -8.94 -12.26 14.05
CA ALA A 35 -8.46 -13.49 14.68
C ALA A 35 -6.92 -13.62 14.61
N THR A 36 -6.32 -13.34 13.45
CA THR A 36 -4.87 -13.44 13.21
C THR A 36 -4.09 -12.45 14.09
N PHE A 37 -4.58 -11.22 14.19
CA PHE A 37 -3.90 -10.14 14.90
C PHE A 37 -4.39 -9.92 16.32
N ALA A 38 -5.27 -10.76 16.85
CA ALA A 38 -5.71 -10.68 18.25
C ALA A 38 -4.55 -10.57 19.27
N PRO A 39 -3.42 -11.31 19.12
CA PRO A 39 -2.25 -11.15 20.00
C PRO A 39 -1.52 -9.81 19.85
N TYR A 40 -1.70 -9.11 18.73
CA TYR A 40 -1.01 -7.88 18.34
C TYR A 40 -1.95 -6.68 18.21
N LYS A 41 -3.16 -6.74 18.80
CA LYS A 41 -4.22 -5.74 18.61
C LYS A 41 -3.78 -4.29 18.83
N GLU A 42 -2.82 -4.05 19.72
CA GLU A 42 -2.31 -2.71 20.04
C GLU A 42 -1.42 -2.13 18.93
N LYS A 43 -0.90 -2.98 18.03
CA LYS A 43 -0.09 -2.59 16.86
C LYS A 43 -0.90 -2.51 15.57
N ILE A 44 -2.19 -2.85 15.58
CA ILE A 44 -2.97 -3.05 14.36
C ILE A 44 -4.19 -2.14 14.35
N THR A 45 -4.41 -1.49 13.21
CA THR A 45 -5.66 -0.81 12.90
C THR A 45 -6.19 -1.32 11.58
N ILE A 46 -7.38 -1.91 11.61
CA ILE A 46 -8.09 -2.33 10.40
C ILE A 46 -8.96 -1.17 9.92
N VAL A 47 -8.74 -0.74 8.68
CA VAL A 47 -9.43 0.38 8.03
C VAL A 47 -10.32 -0.17 6.94
N ARG A 48 -11.65 -0.10 7.15
CA ARG A 48 -12.67 -0.61 6.23
C ARG A 48 -13.02 0.40 5.14
N LYS A 49 -12.02 0.77 4.33
CA LYS A 49 -12.13 1.70 3.19
C LYS A 49 -11.22 1.26 2.04
N TYR A 50 -11.65 1.52 0.81
CA TYR A 50 -10.77 1.42 -0.36
C TYR A 50 -9.82 2.60 -0.41
N VAL A 51 -8.55 2.34 -0.74
CA VAL A 51 -7.57 3.42 -0.94
C VAL A 51 -7.63 3.88 -2.39
N SER A 52 -7.88 5.17 -2.61
CA SER A 52 -7.99 5.78 -3.94
C SER A 52 -7.46 7.22 -3.94
N ASP A 53 -7.70 7.92 -5.05
CA ASP A 53 -7.49 9.34 -5.32
C ASP A 53 -8.66 10.25 -4.85
N VAL A 54 -9.70 9.68 -4.25
CA VAL A 54 -10.92 10.39 -3.82
C VAL A 54 -11.33 10.00 -2.40
N ASP A 55 -12.05 10.90 -1.74
CA ASP A 55 -12.69 10.67 -0.45
C ASP A 55 -14.22 10.59 -0.66
N ASP A 56 -14.83 9.44 -0.38
CA ASP A 56 -16.28 9.24 -0.46
C ASP A 56 -16.78 8.21 0.58
N GLU A 57 -18.00 7.68 0.38
CA GLU A 57 -18.63 6.71 1.29
C GLU A 57 -17.82 5.43 1.47
N ASP A 58 -17.09 4.99 0.45
CA ASP A 58 -16.33 3.73 0.47
C ASP A 58 -14.82 3.95 0.29
N ASN A 59 -14.41 5.11 -0.23
CA ASN A 59 -13.02 5.41 -0.57
C ASN A 59 -12.40 6.42 0.39
N ILE A 60 -11.07 6.35 0.52
CA ILE A 60 -10.24 7.30 1.25
C ILE A 60 -8.90 7.49 0.56
N THR A 61 -8.39 8.72 0.55
CA THR A 61 -7.00 9.02 0.18
C THR A 61 -6.07 8.76 1.37
N LEU A 62 -4.82 8.32 1.10
CA LEU A 62 -3.85 8.15 2.19
C LEU A 62 -3.54 9.48 2.88
N ASP A 63 -3.47 10.58 2.12
CA ASP A 63 -3.25 11.91 2.67
C ASP A 63 -4.37 12.33 3.64
N THR A 64 -5.64 12.11 3.27
CA THR A 64 -6.78 12.39 4.17
C THR A 64 -6.75 11.50 5.40
N PHE A 65 -6.50 10.19 5.25
CA PHE A 65 -6.42 9.26 6.37
C PHE A 65 -5.40 9.70 7.43
N PHE A 66 -4.15 9.97 7.02
CA PHE A 66 -3.10 10.36 7.96
C PHE A 66 -3.33 11.74 8.59
N ARG A 67 -3.89 12.69 7.82
CA ARG A 67 -4.25 14.02 8.33
C ARG A 67 -5.33 13.93 9.40
N ASP A 68 -6.42 13.23 9.12
CA ASP A 68 -7.60 13.21 9.98
C ASP A 68 -7.34 12.41 11.27
N GLU A 69 -6.52 11.36 11.19
CA GLU A 69 -6.06 10.58 12.33
C GLU A 69 -4.93 11.27 13.13
N GLY A 70 -4.47 12.44 12.68
CA GLY A 70 -3.38 13.21 13.30
C GLY A 70 -2.05 12.43 13.38
N LYS A 71 -1.79 11.56 12.41
CA LYS A 71 -0.64 10.65 12.40
C LYS A 71 0.56 11.28 11.70
N PHE A 72 1.75 10.85 12.10
CA PHE A 72 2.98 11.25 11.43
C PHE A 72 3.10 10.58 10.07
N ILE A 73 3.56 11.35 9.09
CA ILE A 73 3.82 10.89 7.72
C ILE A 73 5.29 10.49 7.50
N ASP A 74 6.09 10.41 8.57
CA ASP A 74 7.49 9.98 8.54
C ASP A 74 7.60 8.49 8.88
N ASN A 75 8.66 7.83 8.39
CA ASN A 75 8.97 6.41 8.64
C ASN A 75 7.85 5.45 8.18
N LEU A 76 7.22 5.76 7.05
CA LEU A 76 6.16 4.93 6.49
C LEU A 76 6.68 3.94 5.45
N PHE A 77 6.11 2.73 5.46
CA PHE A 77 6.28 1.74 4.40
C PHE A 77 4.93 1.40 3.75
N LEU A 78 4.79 1.72 2.47
CA LEU A 78 3.56 1.47 1.71
C LEU A 78 3.67 0.17 0.92
N LYS A 79 2.98 -0.89 1.35
CA LYS A 79 2.73 -2.09 0.53
C LYS A 79 1.39 -1.93 -0.19
N MET A 80 1.35 -2.14 -1.50
CA MET A 80 0.14 -2.02 -2.32
C MET A 80 -0.02 -3.23 -3.26
N ASP A 81 -1.14 -3.93 -3.11
CA ASP A 81 -1.61 -4.99 -4.01
C ASP A 81 -3.15 -4.87 -4.06
N ILE A 82 -3.66 -4.10 -5.03
CA ILE A 82 -5.06 -3.64 -5.06
C ILE A 82 -5.67 -3.68 -6.46
N GLU A 83 -5.40 -4.76 -7.20
CA GLU A 83 -6.16 -5.12 -8.40
C GLU A 83 -6.20 -3.99 -9.47
N GLY A 84 -5.14 -3.20 -9.58
CA GLY A 84 -5.00 -2.12 -10.58
C GLY A 84 -5.31 -0.71 -10.05
N TYR A 85 -5.69 -0.55 -8.79
CA TYR A 85 -5.90 0.77 -8.17
C TYR A 85 -4.61 1.44 -7.67
N GLU A 86 -3.44 0.84 -7.86
CA GLU A 86 -2.15 1.34 -7.34
C GLU A 86 -1.87 2.78 -7.77
N ARG A 87 -2.17 3.14 -9.03
CA ARG A 87 -1.98 4.49 -9.56
C ARG A 87 -2.80 5.52 -8.77
N LYS A 88 -4.09 5.22 -8.58
CA LYS A 88 -5.01 6.09 -7.83
C LYS A 88 -4.61 6.21 -6.36
N ALA A 89 -4.20 5.09 -5.75
CA ALA A 89 -3.70 5.12 -4.38
C ALA A 89 -2.44 5.99 -4.23
N LEU A 90 -1.55 6.01 -5.23
CA LEU A 90 -0.40 6.91 -5.27
C LEU A 90 -0.79 8.37 -5.51
N GLU A 91 -1.79 8.62 -6.37
CA GLU A 91 -2.38 9.96 -6.58
C GLU A 91 -3.06 10.51 -5.31
N GLY A 92 -3.63 9.63 -4.47
CA GLY A 92 -4.16 9.95 -3.15
C GLY A 92 -3.12 10.03 -2.02
N ALA A 93 -1.82 9.94 -2.34
CA ALA A 93 -0.72 9.94 -1.37
C ALA A 93 0.34 11.01 -1.66
N VAL A 94 -0.01 12.04 -2.43
CA VAL A 94 0.92 13.08 -2.90
C VAL A 94 1.62 13.78 -1.75
N HIS A 95 0.89 14.19 -0.71
CA HIS A 95 1.46 14.88 0.44
C HIS A 95 2.46 14.00 1.19
N ILE A 96 2.12 12.73 1.43
CA ILE A 96 3.01 11.73 2.04
C ILE A 96 4.28 11.53 1.20
N LEU A 97 4.14 11.33 -0.11
CA LEU A 97 5.27 11.07 -1.02
C LEU A 97 6.17 12.30 -1.22
N GLU A 98 5.60 13.50 -1.21
CA GLU A 98 6.35 14.76 -1.32
C GLU A 98 7.08 15.11 -0.03
N HIS A 99 6.42 15.01 1.13
CA HIS A 99 6.90 15.64 2.36
C HIS A 99 7.39 14.66 3.43
N GLY A 100 6.98 13.39 3.37
CA GLY A 100 7.40 12.37 4.31
C GLY A 100 8.91 12.10 4.26
N ARG A 101 9.49 11.84 5.42
CA ARG A 101 10.90 11.43 5.59
C ARG A 101 10.97 9.93 5.84
N GLN A 102 12.00 9.27 5.30
CA GLN A 102 12.19 7.82 5.42
C GLN A 102 10.96 7.05 4.92
N ILE A 103 10.50 7.41 3.72
CA ILE A 103 9.35 6.76 3.08
C ILE A 103 9.85 5.67 2.16
N GLY A 104 9.28 4.49 2.27
CA GLY A 104 9.51 3.39 1.34
C GLY A 104 8.22 2.71 0.93
N GLY A 105 8.32 1.81 -0.04
CA GLY A 105 7.19 0.99 -0.40
C GLY A 105 7.51 -0.10 -1.41
N SER A 106 6.54 -1.01 -1.57
CA SER A 106 6.52 -2.07 -2.56
C SER A 106 5.14 -2.11 -3.19
N VAL A 107 5.08 -1.85 -4.49
CA VAL A 107 3.84 -1.66 -5.25
C VAL A 107 3.78 -2.70 -6.36
N CYS A 108 2.67 -3.42 -6.47
CA CYS A 108 2.43 -4.34 -7.57
C CYS A 108 2.31 -3.57 -8.89
N ILE A 109 2.92 -4.10 -9.96
CA ILE A 109 2.97 -3.48 -11.29
C ILE A 109 2.59 -4.46 -12.41
N TYR A 110 1.79 -5.47 -12.07
CA TYR A 110 1.37 -6.52 -13.00
C TYR A 110 -0.12 -6.48 -13.38
N HIS A 111 -0.95 -5.71 -12.66
CA HIS A 111 -2.40 -5.68 -12.85
C HIS A 111 -2.77 -5.10 -14.22
N LEU A 112 -2.22 -3.94 -14.58
CA LEU A 112 -2.41 -3.30 -15.88
C LEU A 112 -1.14 -3.40 -16.74
N HIS A 113 -1.34 -3.51 -18.06
CA HIS A 113 -0.26 -3.73 -19.03
C HIS A 113 0.82 -2.63 -19.00
N ASP A 114 0.44 -1.40 -18.70
CA ASP A 114 1.33 -0.23 -18.65
C ASP A 114 1.72 0.21 -17.22
N ASP A 115 1.35 -0.56 -16.18
CA ASP A 115 1.61 -0.21 -14.77
C ASP A 115 3.08 0.07 -14.51
N LYS A 116 3.94 -0.84 -14.99
CA LYS A 116 5.39 -0.68 -14.88
C LYS A 116 5.86 0.71 -15.32
N LYS A 117 5.34 1.20 -16.45
CA LYS A 117 5.76 2.48 -17.03
C LYS A 117 5.12 3.66 -16.30
N VAL A 118 3.83 3.58 -16.00
CA VAL A 118 3.06 4.68 -15.42
C VAL A 118 3.44 4.90 -13.96
N ILE A 119 3.47 3.84 -13.15
CA ILE A 119 3.83 3.90 -11.73
C ILE A 119 5.30 4.33 -11.56
N GLU A 120 6.21 3.84 -12.42
CA GLU A 120 7.60 4.31 -12.41
C GLU A 120 7.69 5.82 -12.69
N SER A 121 6.92 6.32 -13.67
CA SER A 121 6.88 7.74 -14.03
C SER A 121 6.30 8.59 -12.89
N GLU A 122 5.24 8.13 -12.24
CA GLU A 122 4.62 8.80 -11.09
C GLU A 122 5.58 8.91 -9.91
N LEU A 123 6.17 7.80 -9.48
CA LEU A 123 7.11 7.78 -8.35
C LEU A 123 8.35 8.67 -8.59
N LYS A 124 8.80 8.78 -9.85
CA LYS A 124 9.94 9.66 -10.21
C LYS A 124 9.65 11.15 -10.01
N LYS A 125 8.38 11.58 -10.07
CA LYS A 125 8.00 12.99 -9.83
C LYS A 125 8.37 13.45 -8.42
N PHE A 126 8.39 12.51 -7.47
CA PHE A 126 8.69 12.75 -6.07
C PHE A 126 10.17 12.58 -5.72
N ASN A 127 11.10 12.56 -6.68
CA ASN A 127 12.55 12.36 -6.41
C ASN A 127 12.86 11.10 -5.58
N LEU A 128 12.06 10.04 -5.71
CA LEU A 128 12.25 8.77 -5.00
C LEU A 128 13.29 7.90 -5.72
N LYS A 129 14.07 7.13 -4.94
CA LYS A 129 14.89 6.05 -5.49
C LYS A 129 13.98 4.87 -5.80
N ILE A 130 14.08 4.34 -7.01
CA ILE A 130 13.18 3.29 -7.50
C ILE A 130 14.00 2.08 -7.95
N ASN A 131 13.50 0.88 -7.66
CA ASN A 131 14.07 -0.38 -8.12
C ASN A 131 12.97 -1.39 -8.43
N ILE A 132 12.96 -1.92 -9.66
CA ILE A 132 12.05 -3.01 -10.04
C ILE A 132 12.69 -4.33 -9.64
N GLN A 133 11.95 -5.17 -8.92
CA GLN A 133 12.47 -6.47 -8.51
C GLN A 133 12.69 -7.37 -9.74
N PRO A 134 13.82 -8.11 -9.80
CA PRO A 134 14.06 -9.07 -10.86
C PRO A 134 13.07 -10.24 -10.76
N GLY A 135 12.85 -10.92 -11.87
CA GLY A 135 11.87 -12.01 -11.97
C GLY A 135 10.56 -11.55 -12.60
N TYR A 136 9.69 -12.53 -12.84
CA TYR A 136 8.41 -12.34 -13.50
C TYR A 136 7.32 -13.09 -12.76
N LEU A 137 6.12 -12.51 -12.75
CA LEU A 137 4.88 -13.16 -12.36
C LEU A 137 4.12 -13.55 -13.62
N TYR A 138 3.57 -14.76 -13.65
CA TYR A 138 2.64 -15.16 -14.70
C TYR A 138 1.25 -14.65 -14.37
N PHE A 139 0.76 -13.66 -15.12
CA PHE A 139 -0.52 -12.99 -14.90
C PHE A 139 -1.22 -12.77 -16.24
N GLU A 140 -2.52 -13.04 -16.32
CA GLU A 140 -3.32 -12.92 -17.56
C GLU A 140 -2.69 -13.55 -18.82
N LYS A 141 -2.04 -14.70 -18.66
CA LYS A 141 -1.34 -15.44 -19.73
C LYS A 141 -0.02 -14.81 -20.21
N GLU A 142 0.52 -13.86 -19.48
CA GLU A 142 1.76 -13.16 -19.80
C GLU A 142 2.75 -13.17 -18.62
N MET A 143 4.04 -13.08 -18.92
CA MET A 143 5.07 -12.86 -17.90
C MET A 143 5.26 -11.37 -17.69
N ARG A 144 4.92 -10.86 -16.50
CA ARG A 144 4.99 -9.43 -16.15
C ARG A 144 5.97 -9.19 -15.01
N SER A 145 6.61 -8.02 -14.98
CA SER A 145 7.35 -7.59 -13.78
C SER A 145 6.36 -7.46 -12.63
N ALA A 146 6.71 -7.94 -11.45
CA ALA A 146 5.74 -8.05 -10.36
C ALA A 146 5.70 -6.80 -9.48
N ILE A 147 6.86 -6.34 -9.01
CA ILE A 147 6.94 -5.34 -7.93
C ILE A 147 7.93 -4.24 -8.29
N ILE A 148 7.50 -3.00 -8.09
CA ILE A 148 8.37 -1.83 -8.03
C ILE A 148 8.54 -1.43 -6.56
N ARG A 149 9.80 -1.23 -6.15
CA ARG A 149 10.14 -0.69 -4.83
C ARG A 149 10.55 0.77 -4.95
N PHE A 150 10.19 1.57 -3.96
CA PHE A 150 10.67 2.94 -3.85
C PHE A 150 11.16 3.25 -2.44
N SER A 151 12.03 4.26 -2.31
CA SER A 151 12.53 4.75 -1.02
C SER A 151 13.08 6.18 -1.10
N ARG A 152 13.08 6.88 0.04
CA ARG A 152 13.77 8.16 0.27
C ARG A 152 14.59 8.11 1.55
#